data_AF-A0A7D4AVW0-F1
#
_entry.id   AF-A0A7D4AVW0-F1
#
_cell.length_a   1.000
_cell.length_b   1.000
_cell.length_c   1.000
_cell.angle_alpha   90.00
_cell.angle_beta   90.00
_cell.angle_gamma   90.00
#
_symmetry.space_group_name_H-M   'P 1'
#
loop_
_entity.id
_entity.type
_entity.pdbx_description
1 polymer ?
#
loop_
_entity_poly.entity_id
_entity_poly.type
_entity_poly.pdbx_seq_one_letter_code
_entity_poly.pdbx_strand_id
1 'polypeptide(L)'
;MMETPAYPTPQFGPREQTREQRQFIINQSLGITRSQGPYEVPAWQQQLHEQYVEGLVDLNYVGARHDEYRAQLLASHTAAPAAAK
;
A
#
# COMPACT_ATOMS: atom_id res chain seq x y z
N MET A 1 28.88 -31.45 -33.49
CA MET A 1 28.40 -30.08 -33.19
C MET A 1 27.62 -30.19 -31.89
N MET A 2 28.02 -29.50 -30.82
CA MET A 2 27.28 -29.54 -29.54
C MET A 2 26.30 -28.36 -29.52
N GLU A 3 25.01 -28.66 -29.57
CA GLU A 3 23.94 -27.69 -29.43
C GLU A 3 23.96 -27.16 -27.99
N THR A 4 24.25 -25.88 -27.83
CA THR A 4 24.20 -25.21 -26.53
C THR A 4 22.74 -25.02 -26.15
N PRO A 5 22.29 -25.48 -24.96
CA PRO A 5 20.93 -25.25 -24.52
C PRO A 5 20.70 -23.75 -24.36
N ALA A 6 19.69 -23.22 -25.05
CA ALA A 6 19.26 -21.84 -24.92
C ALA A 6 18.67 -21.62 -23.52
N TYR A 7 19.48 -21.11 -22.60
CA TYR A 7 18.97 -20.64 -21.32
C TYR A 7 18.17 -19.35 -21.55
N PRO A 8 16.92 -19.23 -21.03
CA PRO A 8 16.16 -18.01 -21.15
C PRO A 8 16.95 -16.89 -20.50
N THR A 9 17.22 -15.84 -21.27
CA THR A 9 17.92 -14.65 -20.78
C THR A 9 17.10 -14.07 -19.61
N PRO A 10 17.67 -13.87 -18.42
CA PRO A 10 16.94 -13.27 -17.31
C PRO A 10 16.47 -11.87 -17.73
N GLN A 11 15.15 -11.71 -17.84
CA GLN A 11 14.51 -10.44 -18.17
C GLN A 11 14.72 -9.47 -17.00
N PHE A 12 15.75 -8.62 -17.10
CA PHE A 12 15.92 -7.46 -16.23
C PHE A 12 15.13 -6.29 -16.80
N GLY A 13 13.87 -6.19 -16.39
CA GLY A 13 12.98 -5.05 -16.61
C GLY A 13 12.09 -4.87 -15.36
N PRO A 14 11.32 -3.77 -15.25
CA PRO A 14 10.39 -3.61 -14.13
C PRO A 14 9.41 -4.78 -14.16
N ARG A 15 9.54 -5.70 -13.21
CA ARG A 15 8.59 -6.78 -13.01
C ARG A 15 7.30 -6.14 -12.53
N GLU A 16 6.28 -6.14 -13.37
CA GLU A 16 4.93 -5.84 -12.92
C GLU A 16 4.61 -6.76 -11.74
N GLN A 17 4.28 -6.15 -10.61
CA GLN A 17 4.01 -6.90 -9.39
C GLN A 17 2.75 -7.73 -9.59
N THR A 18 2.86 -9.04 -9.35
CA THR A 18 1.71 -9.94 -9.42
C THR A 18 0.69 -9.61 -8.32
N ARG A 19 -0.55 -10.04 -8.51
CA ARG A 19 -1.60 -9.88 -7.49
C ARG A 19 -1.15 -10.44 -6.13
N GLU A 20 -0.53 -11.62 -6.09
CA GLU A 20 -0.06 -12.20 -4.82
C GLU A 20 1.06 -11.36 -4.18
N GLN A 21 1.98 -10.81 -4.98
CA GLN A 21 3.03 -9.91 -4.47
C GLN A 21 2.42 -8.65 -3.86
N ARG A 22 1.41 -8.07 -4.51
CA ARG A 22 0.69 -6.90 -3.99
C ARG A 22 -0.06 -7.23 -2.70
N GLN A 23 -0.75 -8.38 -2.66
CA GLN A 23 -1.44 -8.84 -1.46
C GLN A 23 -0.47 -9.12 -0.30
N PHE A 24 0.70 -9.69 -0.60
CA PHE A 24 1.76 -9.91 0.37
C PHE A 24 2.24 -8.59 0.99
N ILE A 25 2.47 -7.55 0.18
CA ILE A 25 2.87 -6.22 0.67
C ILE A 25 1.83 -5.64 1.63
N ILE A 26 0.54 -5.69 1.28
CA ILE A 26 -0.54 -5.23 2.17
C ILE A 26 -0.53 -6.01 3.49
N ASN A 27 -0.47 -7.33 3.43
CA ASN A 27 -0.46 -8.16 4.63
C ASN A 27 0.74 -7.86 5.54
N GLN A 28 1.94 -7.65 4.97
CA GLN A 28 3.13 -7.27 5.72
C GLN A 28 2.93 -5.91 6.41
N SER A 29 2.44 -4.90 5.69
CA SER A 29 2.18 -3.58 6.27
C SER A 29 1.19 -3.63 7.43
N LEU A 30 0.07 -4.34 7.26
CA LEU A 30 -0.93 -4.51 8.31
C LEU A 30 -0.40 -5.30 9.51
N GLY A 31 0.45 -6.30 9.27
CA GLY A 31 1.14 -7.04 10.32
C GLY A 31 2.04 -6.15 11.18
N ILE A 32 2.81 -5.25 10.55
CA ILE A 32 3.66 -4.27 11.24
C ILE A 32 2.84 -3.26 12.03
N THR A 33 1.68 -2.83 11.52
CA THR A 33 0.82 -1.90 12.27
C THR A 33 0.19 -2.60 13.49
N ARG A 34 -0.32 -3.82 13.31
CA ARG A 34 -0.95 -4.59 14.39
C ARG A 34 0.04 -5.07 15.45
N SER A 35 1.33 -5.19 15.13
CA SER A 35 2.35 -5.53 16.13
C SER A 35 2.59 -4.39 17.13
N GLN A 36 2.18 -3.16 16.81
CA GLN A 36 2.29 -2.00 17.69
C GLN A 36 1.08 -1.82 18.61
N GLY A 37 0.02 -2.61 18.42
CA GLY A 37 -1.20 -2.56 19.22
C GLY A 37 -2.46 -2.96 18.44
N PRO A 38 -3.63 -2.96 19.11
CA PRO A 38 -4.90 -3.24 18.43
C PRO A 38 -5.14 -2.19 17.33
N TYR A 39 -5.18 -2.67 16.09
CA TYR A 39 -5.42 -1.83 14.91
C TYR A 39 -6.50 -2.46 14.03
N GLU A 40 -7.62 -1.75 13.90
CA GLU A 40 -8.66 -2.04 12.94
C GLU A 40 -8.43 -1.22 11.68
N VAL A 41 -8.51 -1.88 10.52
CA VAL A 41 -8.28 -1.23 9.23
C VAL A 41 -9.55 -0.44 8.87
N PRO A 42 -9.47 0.89 8.69
CA PRO A 42 -10.63 1.67 8.27
C PRO A 42 -11.18 1.19 6.92
N ALA A 43 -12.50 1.27 6.73
CA ALA A 43 -13.16 0.80 5.51
C ALA A 43 -12.60 1.44 4.22
N TRP A 44 -12.28 2.74 4.25
CA TRP A 44 -11.67 3.43 3.11
C TRP A 44 -10.29 2.86 2.76
N GLN A 45 -9.51 2.49 3.77
CA GLN A 45 -8.17 1.94 3.59
C GLN A 45 -8.25 0.50 3.06
N GLN A 46 -9.23 -0.28 3.53
CA GLN A 46 -9.52 -1.61 3.03
C GLN A 46 -9.84 -1.59 1.52
N GLN A 47 -10.72 -0.69 1.09
CA GLN A 47 -11.06 -0.51 -0.34
C GLN A 47 -9.86 -0.10 -1.19
N LEU A 48 -9.00 0.77 -0.65
CA LEU A 48 -7.78 1.20 -1.33
C LEU A 48 -6.78 0.03 -1.51
N HIS A 49 -6.65 -0.82 -0.49
CA HIS A 49 -5.83 -2.03 -0.57
C HIS A 49 -6.36 -3.02 -1.62
N GLU A 50 -7.69 -3.20 -1.72
CA GLU A 50 -8.30 -4.06 -2.72
C GLU A 50 -8.01 -3.57 -4.14
N GLN A 51 -8.19 -2.27 -4.41
CA GLN A 51 -7.86 -1.66 -5.71
C GLN A 51 -6.38 -1.84 -6.08
N TYR A 52 -5.48 -1.71 -5.10
CA TYR A 52 -4.05 -1.93 -5.33
C TYR A 52 -3.76 -3.39 -5.69
N VAL A 53 -4.32 -4.34 -4.94
CA VAL A 53 -4.16 -5.79 -5.18
C VAL A 53 -4.70 -6.18 -6.55
N GLU A 54 -5.83 -5.61 -6.97
CA GLU A 54 -6.42 -5.86 -8.30
C GLU A 54 -5.66 -5.22 -9.46
N GLY A 55 -4.65 -4.38 -9.19
CA GLY A 55 -3.91 -3.73 -10.26
C GLY A 55 -4.51 -2.41 -10.73
N LEU A 56 -5.62 -1.96 -10.14
CA LEU A 56 -6.34 -0.76 -10.55
C LEU A 56 -5.60 0.53 -10.19
N VAL A 57 -4.80 0.49 -9.12
CA VAL A 57 -3.95 1.60 -8.68
C VAL A 57 -2.54 1.10 -8.34
N ASP A 58 -1.56 2.00 -8.40
CA ASP A 58 -0.17 1.73 -8.01
C ASP A 58 0.12 2.18 -6.57
N LEU A 59 1.30 1.80 -6.06
CA LEU A 59 1.68 2.07 -4.67
C LEU A 59 1.84 3.58 -4.38
N ASN A 60 2.23 4.41 -5.36
CA ASN A 60 2.33 5.85 -5.16
C ASN A 60 0.95 6.45 -4.94
N TYR A 61 -0.07 5.98 -5.68
CA TYR A 61 -1.44 6.41 -5.46
C TYR A 61 -1.94 6.03 -4.06
N VAL A 62 -1.63 4.81 -3.59
CA VAL A 62 -1.94 4.39 -2.21
C VAL A 62 -1.30 5.33 -1.19
N GLY A 63 -0.02 5.65 -1.37
CA GLY A 63 0.71 6.59 -0.51
C GLY A 63 0.07 7.98 -0.48
N ALA A 64 -0.27 8.54 -1.64
CA ALA A 64 -0.91 9.85 -1.74
C ALA A 64 -2.24 9.91 -0.97
N ARG A 65 -3.08 8.87 -1.07
CA ARG A 65 -4.35 8.80 -0.31
C ARG A 65 -4.15 8.75 1.20
N HIS A 66 -3.11 8.05 1.64
CA HIS A 66 -2.72 8.04 3.05
C HIS A 66 -2.27 9.42 3.52
N ASP A 67 -1.46 10.12 2.73
CA ASP A 67 -0.99 11.47 3.05
C ASP A 67 -2.14 12.48 3.08
N GLU A 68 -3.09 12.40 2.15
CA GLU A 68 -4.31 13.20 2.14
C GLU A 68 -5.14 12.97 3.42
N TYR A 69 -5.34 11.72 3.82
CA TYR A 69 -6.06 11.39 5.05
C TYR A 69 -5.32 11.92 6.28
N ARG A 70 -4.00 11.80 6.33
CA ARG A 70 -3.17 12.34 7.41
C ARG A 70 -3.27 13.86 7.48
N ALA A 71 -3.22 14.55 6.34
CA ALA A 71 -3.38 16.00 6.28
C ALA A 71 -4.76 16.44 6.79
N GLN A 72 -5.82 15.72 6.43
CA GLN A 72 -7.18 15.97 6.93
C GLN A 72 -7.29 15.78 8.45
N LEU A 73 -6.68 14.73 9.01
CA LEU A 73 -6.64 14.51 10.46
C LEU A 73 -5.90 15.62 11.19
N LEU A 74 -4.78 16.10 10.64
CA LEU A 74 -4.03 17.22 11.22
C LEU A 74 -4.83 18.52 11.16
N ALA A 75 -5.48 18.81 10.04
CA ALA A 75 -6.34 19.98 9.88
C ALA A 75 -7.55 19.93 10.83
N SER A 76 -8.15 18.76 11.01
CA SER A 76 -9.30 18.55 11.91
C SER A 76 -8.91 18.71 13.38
N HIS A 77 -7.72 18.27 13.79
CA HIS A 77 -7.21 18.50 15.15
C HIS A 77 -6.83 19.96 15.41
N THR A 78 -6.37 20.69 14.40
CA THR A 78 -6.02 22.11 14.53
C THR A 78 -7.27 23.00 14.62
N ALA A 79 -8.40 22.55 14.10
CA ALA A 79 -9.68 23.26 14.13
C ALA A 79 -10.53 23.00 15.39
N ALA A 80 -10.07 22.15 16.33
CA ALA A 80 -10.73 21.99 17.62
C ALA A 80 -10.66 23.33 18.39
N PRO A 81 -11.79 23.93 18.78
CA PRO A 81 -11.84 25.34 19.13
C PRO A 81 -11.08 25.61 20.42
N ALA A 82 -10.37 26.74 20.42
CA ALA A 82 -10.18 27.57 21.59
C ALA A 82 -11.55 27.96 22.16
N ALA A 83 -12.17 27.04 22.90
CA ALA A 83 -13.40 27.26 23.64
C ALA A 83 -13.23 26.61 25.01
N ALA A 84 -12.51 27.31 25.89
CA ALA A 84 -12.80 27.30 27.32
C ALA A 84 -12.44 28.68 27.87
N LYS A 85 -13.50 29.31 28.37
CA LYS A 85 -13.63 30.66 28.92
C LYS A 85 -13.05 30.76 30.31
#